data_AF-A0A2G2MG92-F1
#
_entry.id   AF-A0A2G2MG92-F1
#
_cell.length_a   1.000
_cell.length_b   1.000
_cell.length_c   1.000
_cell.angle_alpha   90.00
_cell.angle_beta   90.00
_cell.angle_gamma   90.00
#
_symmetry.space_group_name_H-M   'P 1'
#
loop_
_entity.id
_entity.type
_entity.pdbx_description
1 polymer ?
#
loop_
_entity_poly.entity_id
_entity_poly.type
_entity_poly.pdbx_seq_one_letter_code
_entity_poly.pdbx_strand_id
1 'polypeptide(L)' 'MILKLLIFAIVAALIYKFFGGRFPKIGRSPHQKKLDQDTLVECTKCSTYVTVKESIIVRGKYYCSKECAA' A
#
# COMPACT_ATOMS: atom_id res chain seq x y z
N MET A 1 16.78 -35.88 -22.29
CA MET A 1 17.01 -34.58 -21.60
C MET A 1 15.71 -33.83 -21.29
N ILE A 2 14.67 -33.95 -22.14
CA ILE A 2 13.30 -33.43 -21.90
C ILE A 2 12.62 -34.01 -20.63
N LEU A 3 12.80 -35.30 -20.34
CA LEU A 3 12.17 -35.92 -19.17
C LEU A 3 12.64 -35.30 -17.83
N LYS A 4 13.93 -34.94 -17.74
CA LYS A 4 14.49 -34.24 -16.59
C LYS A 4 13.89 -32.84 -16.42
N LEU A 5 13.61 -32.14 -17.53
CA LEU A 5 12.99 -30.81 -17.51
C LEU A 5 11.52 -30.86 -17.07
N LEU A 6 10.76 -31.89 -17.49
CA LEU A 6 9.38 -32.08 -17.06
C LEU A 6 9.28 -32.34 -15.56
N ILE A 7 10.16 -33.18 -15.01
CA ILE A 7 10.20 -33.45 -13.57
C ILE A 7 10.54 -32.17 -12.80
N PHE A 8 11.50 -31.38 -13.30
CA PHE A 8 11.88 -30.12 -12.68
C PHE A 8 10.73 -29.09 -12.67
N ALA A 9 9.97 -28.99 -13.76
CA ALA A 9 8.81 -28.11 -13.84
C ALA A 9 7.69 -28.50 -12.86
N ILE A 10 7.44 -29.81 -12.69
CA ILE A 10 6.44 -30.32 -11.75
C ILE A 10 6.86 -30.02 -10.30
N VAL A 11 8.12 -30.26 -9.95
CA VAL A 11 8.64 -29.97 -8.60
C VAL A 11 8.57 -28.47 -8.29
N ALA A 12 8.94 -27.61 -9.25
CA ALA A 12 8.82 -26.16 -9.09
C ALA A 12 7.36 -25.71 -8.88
N ALA A 13 6.41 -26.28 -9.63
CA ALA A 13 4.99 -25.99 -9.47
C ALA A 13 4.44 -26.44 -8.11
N LEU A 14 4.90 -27.58 -7.59
CA LEU A 14 4.52 -28.06 -6.27
C LEU A 14 5.08 -27.18 -5.15
N ILE A 15 6.35 -26.75 -5.23
CA ILE A 15 6.94 -25.80 -4.27
C ILE A 15 6.16 -24.48 -4.31
N TYR A 16 5.86 -23.95 -5.49
CA TYR A 16 5.09 -22.71 -5.64
C TYR A 16 3.67 -22.81 -5.04
N LYS A 17 2.99 -23.94 -5.26
CA LYS A 17 1.66 -24.21 -4.69
C LYS A 17 1.72 -24.43 -3.17
N PHE A 18 2.76 -25.10 -2.67
CA PHE A 18 2.92 -25.45 -1.26
C PHE A 18 3.39 -24.26 -0.40
N PHE A 19 4.25 -23.39 -0.93
CA PHE A 19 4.65 -22.14 -0.27
C PHE A 19 3.54 -21.07 -0.24
N GLY A 20 2.34 -21.43 -0.71
CA GLY A 20 1.18 -20.57 -0.71
C GLY A 20 1.37 -19.46 -1.72
N GLY A 21 0.76 -19.60 -2.89
CA GLY A 21 0.69 -18.62 -3.98
C GLY A 21 0.07 -17.27 -3.57
N ARG A 22 0.63 -16.61 -2.56
CA ARG A 22 0.61 -15.18 -2.42
C ARG A 22 1.60 -14.68 -3.47
N PHE A 23 1.12 -14.55 -4.70
CA PHE A 23 1.61 -13.47 -5.52
C PHE A 23 1.71 -12.24 -4.60
N PRO A 24 2.89 -11.62 -4.43
CA PRO A 24 2.90 -10.30 -3.84
C PRO A 24 1.93 -9.51 -4.70
N LYS A 25 0.86 -8.98 -4.08
CA LYS A 25 -0.05 -8.07 -4.78
C LYS A 25 0.78 -6.85 -5.16
N ILE A 26 1.51 -6.94 -6.28
CA ILE A 26 2.03 -5.82 -7.06
C ILE A 26 0.76 -5.13 -7.54
N GLY A 27 0.22 -4.28 -6.69
CA GLY A 27 -1.15 -3.79 -6.86
C GLY A 27 -1.64 -2.92 -5.74
N ARG A 28 -1.18 -3.08 -4.49
CA ARG A 28 -1.35 -2.07 -3.43
C ARG A 28 -0.19 -2.18 -2.46
N SER A 29 0.63 -1.12 -2.39
CA SER A 29 1.61 -0.94 -1.32
C SER A 29 0.93 -1.23 0.03
N PRO A 30 1.36 -2.25 0.79
CA PRO A 30 0.88 -2.46 2.15
C PRO A 30 1.44 -1.40 3.12
N HIS A 31 2.18 -0.42 2.60
CA HIS A 31 2.85 0.61 3.37
C HIS A 31 2.14 1.98 3.35
N GLN A 32 0.82 2.01 3.13
CA GLN A 32 0.06 3.00 3.90
C GLN A 32 0.00 2.47 5.33
N LYS A 33 1.09 2.68 6.09
CA LYS A 33 0.99 2.79 7.54
C LYS A 33 -0.20 3.71 7.74
N LYS A 34 -1.32 3.19 8.25
CA LYS A 34 -2.42 4.04 8.67
C LYS A 34 -1.79 4.94 9.73
N LEU A 35 -1.55 6.20 9.38
CA LEU A 35 -1.10 7.16 10.38
C LEU A 35 -2.17 7.15 11.46
N ASP A 36 -1.73 7.09 12.72
CA ASP A 36 -2.63 7.22 13.85
C ASP A 36 -3.46 8.49 13.68
N GLN A 37 -4.73 8.44 14.10
CA GLN A 37 -5.65 9.55 13.91
C GLN A 37 -5.15 10.85 14.55
N ASP A 38 -4.36 10.73 15.61
CA ASP A 38 -3.74 11.84 16.33
C ASP A 38 -2.40 12.29 15.74
N THR A 39 -1.94 11.68 14.64
CA THR A 39 -0.71 12.10 13.98
C THR A 39 -0.91 13.47 13.34
N LEU A 40 0.02 14.39 13.58
CA LEU A 40 0.02 15.68 12.91
C LEU A 40 0.54 15.54 11.48
N VAL A 41 -0.22 16.09 10.54
CA VAL A 41 0.09 16.18 9.12
C VAL A 41 0.00 17.64 8.69
N GLU A 42 0.86 18.02 7.75
CA GLU A 42 0.92 19.39 7.25
C GLU A 42 -0.14 19.62 6.16
N CYS A 43 -0.88 20.72 6.27
CA CYS A 43 -1.80 21.17 5.24
C CYS A 43 -1.03 21.60 3.99
N THR A 44 -1.38 21.03 2.84
CA THR A 44 -0.67 21.30 1.59
C THR A 44 -0.82 22.75 1.08
N LYS A 45 -1.81 23.51 1.54
CA LYS A 45 -2.08 24.88 1.07
C LYS A 45 -1.47 25.98 1.94
N CYS A 46 -1.55 25.83 3.26
CA CYS A 46 -1.17 26.88 4.22
C CYS A 46 -0.11 26.45 5.24
N SER A 47 0.43 25.23 5.12
CA SER A 47 1.47 24.67 6.00
C SER A 47 1.12 24.63 7.49
N THR A 48 -0.16 24.74 7.84
CA THR A 48 -0.61 24.50 9.22
C THR A 48 -0.61 22.99 9.51
N TYR A 49 -0.29 22.62 10.74
CA TYR A 49 -0.31 21.22 11.18
C TYR A 49 -1.66 20.87 11.81
N VAL A 50 -2.31 19.83 11.28
CA VAL A 50 -3.59 19.31 11.78
C VAL A 50 -3.49 17.82 11.99
N THR A 51 -4.31 17.27 12.88
CA THR A 51 -4.36 15.82 13.06
C THR A 51 -4.95 15.13 11.82
N VAL A 52 -4.55 13.89 11.56
CA VAL A 52 -5.14 13.08 10.48
C VAL A 52 -6.66 13.00 10.63
N LYS A 53 -7.16 12.93 11.87
CA LYS A 53 -8.58 12.91 12.21
C LYS A 53 -9.35 14.16 11.76
N GLU A 54 -8.73 15.32 11.87
CA GLU A 54 -9.35 16.61 11.57
C GLU A 54 -9.07 17.07 10.13
N SER A 55 -8.09 16.44 9.47
CA SER A 55 -7.72 16.75 8.10
C SER A 55 -8.71 16.22 7.06
N ILE A 56 -8.85 16.95 5.96
CA ILE A 56 -9.58 16.52 4.77
C ILE A 56 -8.57 15.94 3.78
N ILE A 57 -8.80 14.71 3.32
CA ILE A 57 -7.93 14.04 2.36
C ILE A 57 -8.52 14.17 0.94
N VAL A 58 -7.82 14.90 0.06
CA VAL A 58 -8.18 15.01 -1.36
C VAL A 58 -7.01 14.53 -2.20
N ARG A 59 -7.23 13.48 -3.01
CA ARG A 59 -6.20 12.87 -3.88
C ARG A 59 -4.89 12.51 -3.13
N GLY A 60 -5.00 12.08 -1.88
CA GLY A 60 -3.86 11.69 -1.04
C GLY A 60 -3.08 12.86 -0.42
N LYS A 61 -3.60 14.09 -0.50
CA LYS A 61 -3.05 15.28 0.18
C LYS A 61 -3.93 15.66 1.37
N TYR A 62 -3.31 16.22 2.41
CA TYR A 62 -3.97 16.63 3.64
C TYR A 62 -4.27 18.13 3.63
N TYR A 63 -5.46 18.50 4.08
CA TYR A 63 -5.93 19.89 4.14
C TYR A 63 -6.60 20.18 5.49
N CYS A 64 -6.39 21.37 6.04
CA CYS A 64 -6.93 21.76 7.34
C CYS A 64 -8.41 22.18 7.31
N SER A 65 -8.95 22.55 6.14
CA SER A 65 -10.33 23.04 6.00
C SER A 65 -10.85 22.88 4.57
N LYS A 66 -12.17 23.02 4.40
CA LYS A 66 -12.82 22.97 3.06
C LYS A 66 -12.29 24.07 2.13
N GLU A 67 -11.98 25.24 2.66
CA GLU A 67 -11.38 26.35 1.90
C GLU A 67 -9.98 26.01 1.39
N CYS A 68 -9.25 25.16 2.13
CA CYS A 68 -7.94 24.68 1.70
C CYS A 68 -8.02 23.50 0.71
N ALA A 69 -9.08 22.70 0.81
CA ALA A 69 -9.33 21.58 -0.09
C ALA A 69 -10.04 21.98 -1.40
N ALA A 70 -10.56 23.21 -1.47
CA ALA A 70 -11.15 23.84 -2.66
C ALA A 70 -10.11 24.31 -3.68
#